data_AF-A0A9X3S4I9-F1
#
_entry.id   AF-A0A9X3S4I9-F1
#
_cell.length_a   1.000
_cell.length_b   1.000
_cell.length_c   1.000
_cell.angle_alpha   90.00
_cell.angle_beta   90.00
_cell.angle_gamma   90.00
#
_symmetry.space_group_name_H-M   'P 1'
#
loop_
_entity.id
_entity.type
_entity.pdbx_description
1 polymer ?
#
loop_
_entity_poly.entity_id
_entity_poly.type
_entity_poly.pdbx_seq_one_letter_code
_entity_poly.pdbx_strand_id
1 'polypeptide(L)'
;MPAVGEVSFELERFEWTADDRLEVVGRWNGVRGRRISRPALTVDAGGRRQRLSGTQESDEPWTASFAWSGDDIAGAELEIGRSLVVELPAPRRRRRRAGASAESELRVHNEELRATVAELRAALTLAPSAEAVRAAEDERDRLAAELAAQHADAAPDERVTALESERDRLAADLADLEAERDELRTSLAGAAPAERLADLEAERGRLAAELAALRETQGARVDADQELAGLRLAHGSLRAAHEALEDELEELRGIREQRDELAGLIEQLKATAGDTENEKASLGALVRELESARETVSADLAVAREEIARLERDVAERDRSLDEARQDAAKRVETERATTTEVHSRLATAREEAQKTLVAEAAETEQLRAELEQARADFERQLGAERAEVARLREELLSSEVDEGAEEASRRMVERITRDLERERATSRSLKRELDTLRSDTAEQRRQLSASTANGTLAMDEPPARSVRTPEGTQRRVEAARAHASQRVPKVPPSPYALWAVRLVATVTVAALLILLVVLVKLVTG
;
A
#
# COMPACT_ATOMS: atom_id res chain seq x y z
N MET A 1 10.17 5.88 5.93
CA MET A 1 10.05 4.97 4.76
C MET A 1 8.57 4.69 4.55
N PRO A 2 8.00 4.92 3.35
CA PRO A 2 6.62 4.55 3.09
C PRO A 2 6.48 3.04 3.26
N ALA A 3 5.49 2.60 4.04
CA ALA A 3 5.17 1.20 4.19
C ALA A 3 5.02 0.57 2.80
N VAL A 4 5.75 -0.50 2.54
CA VAL A 4 5.59 -1.29 1.31
C VAL A 4 4.21 -1.91 1.42
N GLY A 5 3.20 -1.24 0.84
CA GLY A 5 1.85 -1.75 0.81
C GLY A 5 1.85 -3.13 0.15
N GLU A 6 1.30 -4.10 0.86
CA GLU A 6 1.11 -5.45 0.34
C GLU A 6 0.27 -5.36 -0.95
N VAL A 7 0.78 -5.94 -2.03
CA VAL A 7 0.07 -5.95 -3.31
C VAL A 7 -1.02 -7.00 -3.24
N SER A 8 -2.27 -6.59 -3.38
CA SER A 8 -3.42 -7.50 -3.38
C SER A 8 -4.24 -7.37 -4.66
N PHE A 9 -4.87 -8.48 -5.06
CA PHE A 9 -5.81 -8.54 -6.18
C PHE A 9 -7.20 -8.81 -5.64
N GLU A 10 -8.14 -7.93 -5.96
CA GLU A 10 -9.55 -8.13 -5.65
C GLU A 10 -10.24 -8.68 -6.90
N LEU A 11 -10.63 -9.96 -6.84
CA LEU A 11 -11.31 -10.63 -7.95
C LEU A 11 -12.77 -10.19 -8.02
N GLU A 12 -13.16 -9.52 -9.10
CA GLU A 12 -14.56 -9.16 -9.35
C GLU A 12 -15.29 -10.29 -10.11
N ARG A 13 -14.64 -10.88 -11.10
CA ARG A 13 -15.26 -11.86 -12.00
C ARG A 13 -14.23 -12.84 -12.57
N PHE A 14 -14.54 -14.12 -12.51
CA PHE A 14 -13.85 -15.16 -13.25
C PHE A 14 -14.89 -16.07 -13.88
N GLU A 15 -15.08 -15.96 -15.19
CA GLU A 15 -16.14 -16.65 -15.91
C GLU A 15 -15.74 -17.05 -17.33
N TRP A 16 -16.57 -17.92 -17.91
CA TRP A 16 -16.49 -18.31 -19.31
C TRP A 16 -17.25 -17.29 -20.15
N THR A 17 -16.53 -16.54 -20.99
CA THR A 17 -17.13 -15.53 -21.88
C THR A 17 -17.54 -16.16 -23.22
N ALA A 18 -16.80 -17.18 -23.66
CA ALA A 18 -17.14 -18.06 -24.77
C ALA A 18 -16.81 -19.51 -24.41
N ASP A 19 -17.22 -20.47 -25.24
CA ASP A 19 -16.97 -21.90 -25.00
C ASP A 19 -15.47 -22.24 -24.97
N ASP A 20 -14.61 -21.38 -25.53
CA ASP A 20 -13.16 -21.54 -25.61
C ASP A 20 -12.35 -20.40 -24.95
N ARG A 21 -13.01 -19.55 -24.15
CA ARG A 21 -12.39 -18.33 -23.60
C ARG A 21 -12.80 -18.06 -22.16
N LEU A 22 -11.78 -17.93 -21.31
CA LEU A 22 -11.90 -17.49 -19.92
C LEU A 22 -11.58 -16.00 -19.80
N GLU A 23 -12.30 -15.31 -18.94
CA GLU A 23 -12.08 -13.90 -18.65
C GLU A 23 -11.93 -13.70 -17.13
N VAL A 24 -10.86 -13.00 -16.75
CA VAL A 24 -10.60 -12.58 -15.36
C VAL A 24 -10.70 -11.07 -15.29
N VAL A 25 -11.59 -10.58 -14.44
CA VAL A 25 -11.78 -9.16 -14.14
C VAL A 25 -11.54 -8.92 -12.66
N GLY A 26 -10.75 -7.89 -12.35
CA GLY A 26 -10.52 -7.49 -10.96
C GLY A 26 -9.81 -6.16 -10.84
N ARG A 27 -9.36 -5.85 -9.62
CA ARG A 27 -8.63 -4.62 -9.31
C ARG A 27 -7.33 -4.92 -8.60
N TRP A 28 -6.28 -4.20 -9.02
CA TRP A 28 -4.98 -4.24 -8.37
C TRP A 28 -4.88 -3.14 -7.32
N ASN A 29 -4.64 -3.53 -6.07
CA ASN A 29 -4.31 -2.62 -4.98
C ASN A 29 -2.78 -2.60 -4.78
N GLY A 30 -2.20 -1.40 -4.72
CA GLY A 30 -0.75 -1.24 -4.49
C GLY A 30 0.15 -1.32 -5.75
N VAL A 31 -0.41 -1.45 -6.96
CA VAL A 31 0.37 -1.59 -8.23
C VAL A 31 0.45 -0.30 -9.06
N ARG A 32 -0.04 0.84 -8.53
CA ARG A 32 -0.08 2.11 -9.29
C ARG A 32 1.30 2.50 -9.83
N GLY A 33 1.39 2.69 -11.15
CA GLY A 33 2.59 3.12 -11.86
C GLY A 33 3.56 2.01 -12.28
N ARG A 34 3.28 0.73 -11.97
CA ARG A 34 4.06 -0.40 -12.50
C ARG A 34 3.39 -0.98 -13.74
N ARG A 35 4.17 -1.18 -14.79
CA ARG A 35 3.70 -1.91 -15.99
C ARG A 35 3.44 -3.36 -15.59
N ILE A 36 2.17 -3.75 -15.61
CA ILE A 36 1.74 -5.13 -15.36
C ILE A 36 2.32 -6.00 -16.48
N SER A 37 2.96 -7.11 -16.10
CA SER A 37 3.53 -8.06 -17.05
C SER A 37 2.42 -8.85 -17.76
N ARG A 38 2.74 -9.54 -18.86
CA ARG A 38 1.77 -10.42 -19.53
C ARG A 38 1.17 -11.42 -18.54
N PRO A 39 -0.17 -11.48 -18.41
CA PRO A 39 -0.79 -12.40 -17.47
C PRO A 39 -0.66 -13.85 -17.96
N ALA A 40 -0.39 -14.76 -17.03
CA ALA A 40 -0.40 -16.20 -17.28
C ALA A 40 -1.36 -16.87 -16.29
N LEU A 41 -2.18 -17.81 -16.76
CA LEU A 41 -3.14 -18.51 -15.93
C LEU A 41 -2.81 -20.00 -15.92
N THR A 42 -2.54 -20.58 -14.76
CA THR A 42 -2.36 -22.01 -14.60
C THR A 42 -3.68 -22.61 -14.13
N VAL A 43 -4.36 -23.36 -14.99
CA VAL A 43 -5.64 -24.00 -14.68
C VAL A 43 -5.43 -25.45 -14.27
N ASP A 44 -6.19 -25.92 -13.28
CA ASP A 44 -6.28 -27.34 -12.92
C ASP A 44 -7.56 -27.94 -13.51
N ALA A 45 -7.41 -28.78 -14.52
CA ALA A 45 -8.51 -29.46 -15.20
C ALA A 45 -8.27 -30.98 -15.18
N GLY A 46 -9.13 -31.72 -14.47
CA GLY A 46 -9.02 -33.17 -14.36
C GLY A 46 -7.71 -33.66 -13.72
N GLY A 47 -7.13 -32.90 -12.79
CA GLY A 47 -5.87 -33.23 -12.11
C GLY A 47 -4.61 -32.95 -12.93
N ARG A 48 -4.74 -32.25 -14.07
CA ARG A 48 -3.61 -31.78 -14.87
C ARG A 48 -3.56 -30.25 -14.79
N ARG A 49 -2.39 -29.73 -14.41
CA ARG A 49 -2.10 -28.29 -14.43
C ARG A 49 -1.65 -27.87 -15.83
N GLN A 50 -2.36 -26.95 -16.46
CA GLN A 50 -2.01 -26.39 -17.76
C GLN A 50 -1.84 -24.88 -17.68
N ARG A 51 -0.69 -24.38 -18.14
CA ARG A 51 -0.39 -22.95 -18.16
C ARG A 51 -0.84 -22.32 -19.48
N LEU A 52 -1.63 -21.26 -19.37
CA LEU A 52 -2.20 -20.49 -20.47
C LEU A 52 -1.60 -19.08 -20.48
N SER A 53 -1.29 -18.56 -21.66
CA SER A 53 -0.88 -17.17 -21.82
C SER A 53 -2.08 -16.31 -22.14
N GLY A 54 -2.30 -15.23 -21.38
CA GLY A 54 -3.42 -14.31 -21.56
C GLY A 54 -3.04 -13.04 -22.29
N THR A 55 -4.06 -12.38 -22.84
CA THR A 55 -3.95 -11.01 -23.36
C THR A 55 -4.68 -10.08 -22.39
N GLN A 56 -4.01 -9.02 -21.96
CA GLN A 56 -4.65 -7.97 -21.16
C GLN A 56 -5.49 -7.07 -22.09
N GLU A 57 -6.74 -6.85 -21.74
CA GLU A 57 -7.71 -6.09 -22.54
C GLU A 57 -7.97 -4.68 -21.98
N SER A 58 -8.03 -4.53 -20.65
CA SER A 58 -8.28 -3.25 -19.97
C SER A 58 -7.43 -3.13 -18.69
N ASP A 59 -7.09 -1.89 -18.30
CA ASP A 59 -6.39 -1.56 -17.05
C ASP A 59 -7.34 -1.23 -15.89
N GLU A 60 -8.55 -0.71 -16.16
CA GLU A 60 -9.51 -0.28 -15.13
C GLU A 60 -10.98 -0.48 -15.57
N PRO A 61 -11.71 -1.49 -15.05
CA PRO A 61 -11.19 -2.59 -14.23
C PRO A 61 -10.18 -3.44 -15.01
N TRP A 62 -9.19 -3.99 -14.32
CA TRP A 62 -8.15 -4.81 -14.95
C TRP A 62 -8.81 -6.08 -15.52
N THR A 63 -8.64 -6.31 -16.82
CA THR A 63 -9.31 -7.41 -17.53
C THR A 63 -8.30 -8.17 -18.37
N ALA A 64 -8.29 -9.49 -18.26
CA ALA A 64 -7.46 -10.38 -19.07
C ALA A 64 -8.26 -11.58 -19.59
N SER A 65 -8.01 -11.96 -20.85
CA SER A 65 -8.64 -13.10 -21.50
C SER A 65 -7.62 -14.20 -21.81
N PHE A 66 -8.05 -15.46 -21.65
CA PHE A 66 -7.24 -16.66 -21.83
C PHE A 66 -7.99 -17.65 -22.74
N ALA A 67 -7.31 -18.16 -23.76
CA ALA A 67 -7.86 -19.21 -24.62
C ALA A 67 -7.77 -20.56 -23.91
N TRP A 68 -8.89 -21.26 -23.76
CA TRP A 68 -8.99 -22.54 -23.09
C TRP A 68 -10.08 -23.41 -23.72
N SER A 69 -9.70 -24.55 -24.29
CA SER A 69 -10.62 -25.49 -24.95
C SER A 69 -10.74 -26.84 -24.22
N GLY A 70 -10.33 -26.91 -22.95
CA GLY A 70 -10.37 -28.13 -22.14
C GLY A 70 -11.63 -28.26 -21.29
N ASP A 71 -11.64 -29.30 -20.45
CA ASP A 71 -12.76 -29.65 -19.57
C ASP A 71 -12.96 -28.66 -18.41
N ASP A 72 -13.85 -29.02 -17.47
CA ASP A 72 -14.12 -28.25 -16.25
C ASP A 72 -12.86 -27.97 -15.43
N ILE A 73 -12.73 -26.70 -15.03
CA ILE A 73 -11.61 -26.19 -14.23
C ILE A 73 -12.01 -26.24 -12.76
N ALA A 74 -11.26 -27.01 -11.97
CA ALA A 74 -11.47 -27.13 -10.53
C ALA A 74 -10.88 -25.95 -9.74
N GLY A 75 -9.80 -25.35 -10.26
CA GLY A 75 -9.15 -24.18 -9.69
C GLY A 75 -8.17 -23.55 -10.68
N ALA A 76 -7.78 -22.31 -10.45
CA ALA A 76 -6.79 -21.63 -11.29
C ALA A 76 -5.84 -20.75 -10.47
N GLU A 77 -4.61 -20.61 -10.91
CA GLU A 77 -3.60 -19.71 -10.33
C GLU A 77 -3.25 -18.65 -11.38
N LEU A 78 -3.52 -17.38 -11.09
CA LEU A 78 -3.18 -16.25 -11.93
C LEU A 78 -1.78 -15.74 -11.56
N GLU A 79 -0.84 -15.86 -12.50
CA GLU A 79 0.51 -15.33 -12.38
C GLU A 79 0.64 -14.01 -13.15
N ILE A 80 1.11 -12.97 -12.45
CA ILE A 80 1.49 -11.70 -13.06
C ILE A 80 2.96 -11.42 -12.79
N GLY A 81 3.78 -11.53 -13.83
CA GLY A 81 5.21 -11.32 -13.73
C GLY A 81 5.93 -12.47 -13.02
N ARG A 82 6.93 -12.16 -12.18
CA ARG A 82 7.80 -13.17 -11.54
C ARG A 82 7.51 -13.43 -10.07
N SER A 83 6.62 -12.66 -9.45
CA SER A 83 6.48 -12.63 -7.99
C SER A 83 5.05 -12.63 -7.50
N LEU A 84 4.07 -12.51 -8.38
CA LEU A 84 2.68 -12.35 -7.98
C LEU A 84 1.87 -13.52 -8.52
N VAL A 85 1.33 -14.31 -7.59
CA VAL A 85 0.49 -15.47 -7.84
C VAL A 85 -0.78 -15.29 -7.04
N VAL A 86 -1.93 -15.36 -7.70
CA VAL A 86 -3.26 -15.24 -7.07
C VAL A 86 -4.02 -16.53 -7.32
N GLU A 87 -4.46 -17.19 -6.25
CA GLU A 87 -5.37 -18.33 -6.36
C GLU A 87 -6.77 -17.82 -6.70
N LEU A 88 -7.34 -18.33 -7.79
CA LEU A 88 -8.66 -18.02 -8.28
C LEU A 88 -9.60 -19.21 -8.01
N PRO A 89 -10.86 -18.94 -7.62
CA PRO A 89 -11.88 -19.98 -7.49
C PRO A 89 -12.20 -20.62 -8.85
N ALA A 90 -12.98 -21.70 -8.87
CA ALA A 90 -13.45 -22.28 -10.13
C ALA A 90 -14.24 -21.23 -10.97
N PRO A 91 -14.02 -21.15 -12.29
CA PRO A 91 -14.67 -20.16 -13.14
C PRO A 91 -16.17 -20.43 -13.18
N ARG A 92 -16.97 -19.37 -12.98
CA ARG A 92 -18.42 -19.48 -13.09
C ARG A 92 -18.76 -19.73 -14.56
N ARG A 93 -19.28 -20.91 -14.89
CA ARG A 93 -19.93 -21.10 -16.21
C ARG A 93 -21.14 -20.19 -16.24
N ARG A 94 -21.21 -19.31 -17.22
CA ARG A 94 -22.40 -18.50 -17.48
C ARG A 94 -23.54 -19.47 -17.78
N ARG A 95 -24.29 -19.86 -16.74
CA ARG A 95 -25.49 -20.68 -16.86
C ARG A 95 -26.38 -19.90 -17.80
N ARG A 96 -26.52 -20.35 -19.06
CA ARG A 96 -27.48 -19.80 -20.01
C ARG A 96 -28.80 -19.78 -19.25
N ARG A 97 -29.23 -18.60 -18.79
CA ARG A 97 -30.55 -18.40 -18.21
C ARG A 97 -31.51 -18.77 -19.33
N ALA A 98 -32.06 -19.97 -19.26
CA ALA A 98 -33.22 -20.40 -20.04
C ALA A 98 -34.46 -19.64 -19.54
N GLY A 99 -34.43 -18.32 -19.67
CA GLY A 99 -35.45 -17.37 -19.20
C GLY A 99 -36.19 -16.69 -20.34
N ALA A 100 -36.16 -17.28 -21.55
CA ALA A 100 -36.90 -16.79 -22.72
C ALA A 100 -37.99 -17.77 -23.19
N SER A 101 -38.04 -19.01 -22.67
CA SER A 101 -39.11 -19.99 -22.99
C SER A 101 -40.32 -19.84 -22.09
N ALA A 102 -40.13 -19.60 -20.78
CA ALA A 102 -41.23 -19.51 -19.83
C ALA A 102 -42.15 -18.30 -20.08
N GLU A 103 -41.61 -17.17 -20.54
CA GLU A 103 -42.41 -15.98 -20.88
C GLU A 103 -43.14 -16.15 -22.23
N SER A 104 -42.59 -16.95 -23.15
CA SER A 104 -43.23 -17.29 -24.42
C SER A 104 -44.32 -18.36 -24.24
N GLU A 105 -44.07 -19.37 -23.41
CA GLU A 105 -45.05 -20.40 -23.04
C GLU A 105 -46.20 -19.80 -22.22
N LEU A 106 -45.92 -18.85 -21.32
CA LEU A 106 -46.97 -18.10 -20.62
C LEU A 106 -47.78 -17.22 -21.57
N ARG A 107 -47.19 -16.63 -22.62
CA ARG A 107 -47.95 -15.87 -23.64
C ARG A 107 -48.82 -16.77 -24.49
N VAL A 108 -48.30 -17.91 -24.94
CA VAL A 108 -49.07 -18.91 -25.71
C VAL A 108 -50.22 -19.45 -24.86
N HIS A 109 -49.97 -19.79 -23.60
CA HIS A 109 -51.01 -20.28 -22.69
C HIS A 109 -52.04 -19.19 -22.33
N ASN A 110 -51.65 -17.91 -22.26
CA ASN A 110 -52.60 -16.81 -22.06
C ASN A 110 -53.45 -16.54 -23.31
N GLU A 111 -52.89 -16.69 -24.52
CA GLU A 111 -53.65 -16.62 -25.77
C GLU A 111 -54.61 -17.81 -25.92
N GLU A 112 -54.21 -19.00 -25.50
CA GLU A 112 -55.04 -20.21 -25.49
C GLU A 112 -56.19 -20.11 -24.46
N LEU A 113 -55.92 -19.54 -23.28
CA LEU A 113 -56.96 -19.21 -22.29
C LEU A 113 -57.90 -18.09 -22.76
N ARG A 114 -57.40 -17.12 -23.53
CA ARG A 114 -58.25 -16.08 -24.13
C ARG A 114 -59.10 -16.61 -25.29
N ALA A 115 -58.58 -17.55 -26.07
CA ALA A 115 -59.32 -18.23 -27.13
C ALA A 115 -60.44 -19.11 -26.56
N THR A 116 -60.16 -19.90 -25.51
CA THR A 116 -61.18 -20.72 -24.83
C THR A 116 -62.23 -19.89 -24.10
N VAL A 117 -61.87 -18.75 -23.51
CA VAL A 117 -62.86 -17.82 -22.94
C VAL A 117 -63.69 -17.11 -24.02
N ALA A 118 -63.12 -16.82 -25.19
CA ALA A 118 -63.87 -16.29 -26.33
C ALA A 118 -64.82 -17.34 -26.93
N GLU A 119 -64.40 -18.61 -27.00
CA GLU A 119 -65.20 -19.74 -27.46
C GLU A 119 -66.34 -20.06 -26.49
N LEU A 120 -66.09 -20.04 -25.18
CA LEU A 120 -67.15 -20.20 -24.15
C LEU A 120 -68.11 -19.01 -24.13
N ARG A 121 -67.65 -17.79 -24.43
CA ARG A 121 -68.53 -16.61 -24.59
C ARG A 121 -69.32 -16.65 -25.91
N ALA A 122 -68.79 -17.26 -26.97
CA ALA A 122 -69.51 -17.51 -28.22
C ALA A 122 -70.57 -18.62 -28.05
N ALA A 123 -70.27 -19.68 -27.29
CA ALA A 123 -71.22 -20.72 -26.94
C ALA A 123 -72.36 -20.22 -26.04
N LEU A 124 -72.08 -19.26 -25.14
CA LEU A 124 -73.09 -18.66 -24.26
C LEU A 124 -73.95 -17.59 -24.97
N THR A 125 -73.53 -17.09 -26.13
CA THR A 125 -74.34 -16.18 -26.97
C THR A 125 -75.21 -16.91 -27.99
N LEU A 126 -75.06 -18.23 -28.14
CA LEU A 126 -76.05 -19.12 -28.74
C LEU A 126 -77.02 -19.67 -27.68
N ALA A 127 -77.81 -18.77 -27.09
CA ALA A 127 -79.08 -19.18 -26.50
C ALA A 127 -80.01 -19.71 -27.62
N PRO A 128 -80.87 -20.72 -27.37
CA PRO A 128 -81.83 -21.16 -28.37
C PRO A 128 -82.74 -19.97 -28.73
N SER A 129 -82.80 -19.65 -30.02
CA SER A 129 -83.63 -18.53 -30.49
C SER A 129 -85.09 -18.78 -30.11
N ALA A 130 -85.86 -17.70 -29.93
CA ALA A 130 -87.30 -17.75 -29.67
C ALA A 130 -88.12 -18.51 -30.74
N GLU A 131 -87.50 -18.98 -31.82
CA GLU A 131 -88.07 -19.85 -32.85
C GLU A 131 -88.04 -21.34 -32.43
N ALA A 132 -87.03 -21.77 -31.67
CA ALA A 132 -86.93 -23.15 -31.19
C ALA A 132 -87.99 -23.48 -30.12
N VAL A 133 -88.42 -22.47 -29.35
CA VAL A 133 -89.51 -22.61 -28.36
C VAL A 133 -90.88 -22.63 -29.04
N ARG A 134 -91.10 -21.83 -30.10
CA ARG A 134 -92.35 -21.85 -30.88
C ARG A 134 -92.53 -23.16 -31.65
N ALA A 135 -91.46 -23.71 -32.21
CA ALA A 135 -91.51 -25.01 -32.90
C ALA A 135 -91.92 -26.17 -31.96
N ALA A 136 -91.57 -26.10 -30.67
CA ALA A 136 -91.97 -27.08 -29.68
C ALA A 136 -93.43 -26.92 -29.21
N GLU A 137 -93.98 -25.70 -29.24
CA GLU A 137 -95.38 -25.42 -28.93
C GLU A 137 -96.31 -25.80 -30.10
N ASP A 138 -95.89 -25.54 -31.35
CA ASP A 138 -96.64 -25.93 -32.55
C ASP A 138 -96.76 -27.47 -32.68
N GLU A 139 -95.73 -28.23 -32.29
CA GLU A 139 -95.76 -29.70 -32.29
C GLU A 139 -96.73 -30.26 -31.21
N ARG A 140 -96.81 -29.60 -30.05
CA ARG A 140 -97.75 -29.97 -28.98
C ARG A 140 -99.20 -29.71 -29.39
N ASP A 141 -99.46 -28.58 -30.05
CA ASP A 141 -100.80 -28.22 -30.49
C ASP A 141 -101.24 -29.07 -31.70
N ARG A 142 -100.29 -29.51 -32.55
CA ARG A 142 -100.52 -30.50 -33.62
C ARG A 142 -100.92 -31.87 -33.07
N LEU A 143 -100.23 -32.37 -32.04
CA LEU A 143 -100.53 -33.64 -31.39
C LEU A 143 -101.86 -33.59 -30.61
N ALA A 144 -102.24 -32.42 -30.06
CA ALA A 144 -103.54 -32.22 -29.43
C ALA A 144 -104.71 -32.21 -30.45
N ALA A 145 -104.48 -31.66 -31.65
CA ALA A 145 -105.47 -31.71 -32.74
C ALA A 145 -105.64 -33.13 -33.33
N GLU A 146 -104.56 -33.92 -33.38
CA GLU A 146 -104.58 -35.32 -33.85
C GLU A 146 -105.37 -36.24 -32.90
N LEU A 147 -105.29 -36.00 -31.59
CA LEU A 147 -106.06 -36.70 -30.55
C LEU A 147 -107.55 -36.30 -30.52
N ALA A 148 -107.88 -35.07 -30.92
CA ALA A 148 -109.27 -34.61 -31.07
C ALA A 148 -109.91 -35.13 -32.37
N ALA A 149 -109.14 -35.34 -33.43
CA ALA A 149 -109.61 -35.92 -34.69
C ALA A 149 -109.92 -37.43 -34.59
N GLN A 150 -109.22 -38.17 -33.72
CA GLN A 150 -109.47 -39.60 -33.48
C GLN A 150 -110.74 -39.90 -32.66
N HIS A 151 -111.35 -38.90 -32.01
CA HIS A 151 -112.55 -39.06 -31.18
C HIS A 151 -113.86 -38.59 -31.86
N ALA A 152 -113.81 -38.17 -33.13
CA ALA A 152 -114.95 -37.61 -33.85
C ALA A 152 -115.54 -38.51 -34.95
N ASP A 153 -115.03 -39.74 -35.14
CA ASP A 153 -115.36 -40.58 -36.31
C ASP A 153 -116.11 -41.88 -35.93
N ALA A 154 -117.28 -41.73 -35.31
CA ALA A 154 -118.23 -42.82 -35.08
C ALA A 154 -119.66 -42.38 -35.40
N ALA A 155 -119.96 -42.25 -36.71
CA ALA A 155 -121.31 -41.98 -37.22
C ALA A 155 -122.05 -43.30 -37.53
N PRO A 156 -123.26 -43.54 -36.98
CA PRO A 156 -124.02 -44.77 -37.22
C PRO A 156 -125.30 -44.50 -38.03
N ASP A 157 -125.23 -44.41 -39.36
CA ASP A 157 -126.41 -44.09 -40.21
C ASP A 157 -126.93 -45.23 -41.09
N GLU A 158 -126.47 -46.47 -40.86
CA GLU A 158 -127.09 -47.71 -41.40
C GLU A 158 -127.62 -48.65 -40.30
N ARG A 159 -127.42 -48.29 -39.01
CA ARG A 159 -127.93 -49.05 -37.85
C ARG A 159 -129.37 -48.68 -37.47
N VAL A 160 -129.86 -47.49 -37.84
CA VAL A 160 -131.14 -46.96 -37.36
C VAL A 160 -132.35 -47.73 -37.92
N THR A 161 -132.30 -48.22 -39.16
CA THR A 161 -133.43 -48.96 -39.77
C THR A 161 -133.42 -50.47 -39.46
N ALA A 162 -132.25 -51.05 -39.14
CA ALA A 162 -132.15 -52.40 -38.59
C ALA A 162 -132.56 -52.44 -37.10
N LEU A 163 -132.14 -51.43 -36.32
CA LEU A 163 -132.49 -51.28 -34.91
C LEU A 163 -133.96 -50.96 -34.67
N GLU A 164 -134.70 -50.39 -35.63
CA GLU A 164 -136.15 -50.21 -35.49
C GLU A 164 -136.92 -51.53 -35.58
N SER A 165 -136.51 -52.45 -36.48
CA SER A 165 -137.09 -53.80 -36.56
C SER A 165 -136.67 -54.70 -35.39
N GLU A 166 -135.47 -54.46 -34.84
CA GLU A 166 -134.98 -55.11 -33.63
C GLU A 166 -135.64 -54.52 -32.38
N ARG A 167 -135.93 -53.21 -32.34
CA ARG A 167 -136.67 -52.53 -31.26
C ARG A 167 -138.10 -53.02 -31.15
N ASP A 168 -138.80 -53.26 -32.25
CA ASP A 168 -140.18 -53.77 -32.19
C ASP A 168 -140.22 -55.25 -31.75
N ARG A 169 -139.16 -56.03 -32.04
CA ARG A 169 -138.98 -57.40 -31.53
C ARG A 169 -138.58 -57.40 -30.05
N LEU A 170 -137.64 -56.54 -29.66
CA LEU A 170 -137.20 -56.33 -28.28
C LEU A 170 -138.30 -55.68 -27.42
N ALA A 171 -139.25 -54.95 -28.00
CA ALA A 171 -140.43 -54.44 -27.28
C ALA A 171 -141.43 -55.56 -26.95
N ALA A 172 -141.57 -56.56 -27.82
CA ALA A 172 -142.34 -57.76 -27.52
C ALA A 172 -141.62 -58.64 -26.49
N ASP A 173 -140.30 -58.86 -26.64
CA ASP A 173 -139.50 -59.59 -25.66
C ASP A 173 -139.43 -58.86 -24.31
N LEU A 174 -139.44 -57.52 -24.30
CA LEU A 174 -139.56 -56.73 -23.07
C LEU A 174 -140.91 -56.95 -22.41
N ALA A 175 -142.04 -56.95 -23.15
CA ALA A 175 -143.35 -57.20 -22.56
C ALA A 175 -143.45 -58.58 -21.90
N ASP A 176 -142.87 -59.61 -22.52
CA ASP A 176 -142.81 -60.97 -21.95
C ASP A 176 -141.86 -61.04 -20.74
N LEU A 177 -140.69 -60.37 -20.80
CA LEU A 177 -139.78 -60.24 -19.65
C LEU A 177 -140.36 -59.40 -18.52
N GLU A 178 -141.23 -58.43 -18.81
CA GLU A 178 -141.93 -57.65 -17.80
C GLU A 178 -143.00 -58.48 -17.09
N ALA A 179 -143.66 -59.40 -17.80
CA ALA A 179 -144.56 -60.39 -17.19
C ALA A 179 -143.78 -61.39 -16.31
N GLU A 180 -142.65 -61.94 -16.78
CA GLU A 180 -141.77 -62.78 -15.96
C GLU A 180 -141.21 -62.01 -14.76
N ARG A 181 -140.84 -60.73 -14.92
CA ARG A 181 -140.36 -59.87 -13.84
C ARG A 181 -141.45 -59.62 -12.80
N ASP A 182 -142.71 -59.46 -13.19
CA ASP A 182 -143.81 -59.22 -12.25
C ASP A 182 -144.21 -60.53 -11.53
N GLU A 183 -144.08 -61.68 -12.18
CA GLU A 183 -144.19 -63.01 -11.56
C GLU A 183 -143.03 -63.26 -10.57
N LEU A 184 -141.78 -62.93 -10.95
CA LEU A 184 -140.61 -62.99 -10.06
C LEU A 184 -140.68 -61.95 -8.94
N ARG A 185 -141.24 -60.77 -9.15
CA ARG A 185 -141.48 -59.77 -8.09
C ARG A 185 -142.48 -60.27 -7.07
N THR A 186 -143.51 -60.98 -7.52
CA THR A 186 -144.48 -61.60 -6.63
C THR A 186 -143.85 -62.76 -5.86
N SER A 187 -142.93 -63.52 -6.46
CA SER A 187 -142.15 -64.56 -5.77
C SER A 187 -141.07 -64.01 -4.83
N LEU A 188 -140.50 -62.83 -5.12
CA LEU A 188 -139.47 -62.16 -4.30
C LEU A 188 -140.08 -61.35 -3.14
N ALA A 189 -141.31 -60.85 -3.28
CA ALA A 189 -142.06 -60.17 -2.22
C ALA A 189 -142.52 -61.13 -1.09
N GLY A 190 -142.45 -62.45 -1.31
CA GLY A 190 -142.74 -63.48 -0.32
C GLY A 190 -141.58 -63.86 0.62
N ALA A 191 -140.36 -63.34 0.39
CA ALA A 191 -139.17 -63.65 1.19
C ALA A 191 -138.55 -62.38 1.79
N ALA A 192 -138.71 -62.18 3.10
CA ALA A 192 -138.16 -61.06 3.86
C ALA A 192 -136.60 -61.04 3.91
N PRO A 193 -135.97 -59.85 3.72
CA PRO A 193 -134.58 -59.63 4.13
C PRO A 193 -134.31 -58.23 4.74
N ALA A 194 -135.22 -57.67 5.54
CA ALA A 194 -135.03 -56.34 6.15
C ALA A 194 -133.94 -56.30 7.26
N GLU A 195 -133.66 -57.44 7.90
CA GLU A 195 -132.73 -57.51 9.05
C GLU A 195 -131.25 -57.57 8.63
N ARG A 196 -130.94 -58.25 7.52
CA ARG A 196 -129.56 -58.35 6.98
C ARG A 196 -129.00 -57.04 6.43
N LEU A 197 -129.86 -56.11 6.01
CA LEU A 197 -129.44 -54.79 5.53
C LEU A 197 -128.98 -53.89 6.68
N ALA A 198 -129.66 -53.95 7.83
CA ALA A 198 -129.30 -53.16 9.01
C ALA A 198 -127.92 -53.57 9.58
N ASP A 199 -127.63 -54.88 9.60
CA ASP A 199 -126.33 -55.39 10.07
C ASP A 199 -125.17 -54.94 9.17
N LEU A 200 -125.34 -54.96 7.86
CA LEU A 200 -124.32 -54.52 6.90
C LEU A 200 -124.09 -53.00 6.94
N GLU A 201 -125.12 -52.19 7.20
CA GLU A 201 -124.97 -50.75 7.37
C GLU A 201 -124.22 -50.39 8.66
N ALA A 202 -124.48 -51.13 9.75
CA ALA A 202 -123.73 -50.99 11.00
C ALA A 202 -122.25 -51.38 10.83
N GLU A 203 -121.96 -52.44 10.07
CA GLU A 203 -120.60 -52.87 9.75
C GLU A 203 -119.87 -51.86 8.85
N ARG A 204 -120.56 -51.29 7.86
CA ARG A 204 -120.04 -50.18 7.03
C ARG A 204 -119.72 -48.95 7.88
N GLY A 205 -120.56 -48.63 8.87
CA GLY A 205 -120.32 -47.53 9.81
C GLY A 205 -119.06 -47.71 10.66
N ARG A 206 -118.82 -48.94 11.15
CA ARG A 206 -117.59 -49.27 11.89
C ARG A 206 -116.35 -49.16 11.01
N LEU A 207 -116.38 -49.74 9.81
CA LEU A 207 -115.25 -49.69 8.88
C LEU A 207 -114.95 -48.25 8.41
N ALA A 208 -115.97 -47.42 8.24
CA ALA A 208 -115.78 -46.00 7.92
C ALA A 208 -115.11 -45.24 9.07
N ALA A 209 -115.49 -45.51 10.33
CA ALA A 209 -114.85 -44.92 11.50
C ALA A 209 -113.40 -45.40 11.67
N GLU A 210 -113.12 -46.68 11.43
CA GLU A 210 -111.77 -47.25 11.47
C GLU A 210 -110.87 -46.65 10.38
N LEU A 211 -111.39 -46.47 9.16
CA LEU A 211 -110.68 -45.77 8.07
C LEU A 211 -110.46 -44.28 8.38
N ALA A 212 -111.38 -43.62 9.09
CA ALA A 212 -111.18 -42.24 9.51
C ALA A 212 -110.06 -42.13 10.56
N ALA A 213 -110.02 -43.03 11.56
CA ALA A 213 -108.96 -43.09 12.55
C ALA A 213 -107.58 -43.44 11.93
N LEU A 214 -107.56 -44.31 10.91
CA LEU A 214 -106.34 -44.61 10.15
C LEU A 214 -105.85 -43.40 9.33
N ARG A 215 -106.76 -42.61 8.75
CA ARG A 215 -106.40 -41.38 8.04
C ARG A 215 -105.88 -40.30 8.99
N GLU A 216 -106.45 -40.16 10.18
CA GLU A 216 -105.99 -39.22 11.20
C GLU A 216 -104.59 -39.60 11.72
N THR A 217 -104.35 -40.88 11.98
CA THR A 217 -103.02 -41.39 12.36
C THR A 217 -102.00 -41.32 11.22
N GLN A 218 -102.43 -41.49 9.97
CA GLN A 218 -101.57 -41.24 8.80
C GLN A 218 -101.25 -39.75 8.63
N GLY A 219 -102.22 -38.85 8.83
CA GLY A 219 -102.00 -37.40 8.82
C GLY A 219 -100.98 -36.97 9.87
N ALA A 220 -101.14 -37.42 11.11
CA ALA A 220 -100.19 -37.14 12.19
C ALA A 220 -98.77 -37.70 11.91
N ARG A 221 -98.64 -38.81 11.19
CA ARG A 221 -97.34 -39.33 10.74
C ARG A 221 -96.72 -38.46 9.64
N VAL A 222 -97.53 -38.00 8.68
CA VAL A 222 -97.06 -37.08 7.63
C VAL A 222 -96.60 -35.76 8.24
N ASP A 223 -97.33 -35.22 9.22
CA ASP A 223 -96.95 -34.00 9.92
C ASP A 223 -95.65 -34.19 10.73
N ALA A 224 -95.51 -35.33 11.44
CA ALA A 224 -94.28 -35.67 12.13
C ALA A 224 -93.09 -35.87 11.17
N ASP A 225 -93.30 -36.48 10.01
CA ASP A 225 -92.29 -36.63 8.97
C ASP A 225 -91.90 -35.28 8.34
N GLN A 226 -92.84 -34.35 8.20
CA GLN A 226 -92.59 -32.98 7.76
C GLN A 226 -91.79 -32.18 8.80
N GLU A 227 -92.16 -32.26 10.08
CA GLU A 227 -91.40 -31.63 11.17
C GLU A 227 -89.98 -32.20 11.25
N LEU A 228 -89.84 -33.51 11.07
CA LEU A 228 -88.55 -34.19 11.12
C LEU A 228 -87.70 -33.87 9.86
N ALA A 229 -88.32 -33.68 8.70
CA ALA A 229 -87.66 -33.13 7.52
C ALA A 229 -87.21 -31.68 7.74
N GLY A 230 -88.05 -30.84 8.36
CA GLY A 230 -87.71 -29.47 8.73
C GLY A 230 -86.54 -29.41 9.73
N LEU A 231 -86.54 -30.26 10.75
CA LEU A 231 -85.45 -30.39 11.72
C LEU A 231 -84.16 -30.90 11.06
N ARG A 232 -84.23 -31.85 10.13
CA ARG A 232 -83.06 -32.31 9.37
C ARG A 232 -82.48 -31.21 8.49
N LEU A 233 -83.33 -30.40 7.85
CA LEU A 233 -82.89 -29.23 7.07
C LEU A 233 -82.25 -28.17 7.97
N ALA A 234 -82.86 -27.85 9.11
CA ALA A 234 -82.31 -26.91 10.08
C ALA A 234 -80.98 -27.40 10.69
N HIS A 235 -80.88 -28.69 10.99
CA HIS A 235 -79.64 -29.30 11.46
C HIS A 235 -78.57 -29.28 10.35
N GLY A 236 -78.96 -29.53 9.09
CA GLY A 236 -78.08 -29.40 7.93
C GLY A 236 -77.57 -27.98 7.74
N SER A 237 -78.42 -26.97 7.85
CA SER A 237 -78.03 -25.56 7.74
C SER A 237 -77.15 -25.11 8.90
N LEU A 238 -77.44 -25.58 10.13
CA LEU A 238 -76.61 -25.28 11.29
C LEU A 238 -75.23 -25.92 11.16
N ARG A 239 -75.16 -27.16 10.68
CA ARG A 239 -73.89 -27.84 10.40
C ARG A 239 -73.10 -27.12 9.32
N ALA A 240 -73.72 -26.70 8.22
CA ALA A 240 -73.06 -25.93 7.17
C ALA A 240 -72.54 -24.57 7.69
N ALA A 241 -73.31 -23.90 8.56
CA ALA A 241 -72.86 -22.67 9.22
C ALA A 241 -71.70 -22.92 10.20
N HIS A 242 -71.69 -24.06 10.89
CA HIS A 242 -70.59 -24.45 11.76
C HIS A 242 -69.31 -24.74 10.96
N GLU A 243 -69.41 -25.52 9.88
CA GLU A 243 -68.29 -25.79 8.96
C GLU A 243 -67.75 -24.48 8.38
N ALA A 244 -68.61 -23.54 7.95
CA ALA A 244 -68.18 -22.23 7.48
C ALA A 244 -67.46 -21.38 8.55
N LEU A 245 -67.91 -21.43 9.81
CA LEU A 245 -67.24 -20.74 10.92
C LEU A 245 -65.90 -21.40 11.27
N GLU A 246 -65.78 -22.72 11.14
CA GLU A 246 -64.51 -23.43 11.31
C GLU A 246 -63.51 -23.02 10.23
N ASP A 247 -63.94 -22.94 8.97
CA ASP A 247 -63.13 -22.45 7.85
C ASP A 247 -62.66 -20.99 8.08
N GLU A 248 -63.57 -20.10 8.51
CA GLU A 248 -63.22 -18.71 8.88
C GLU A 248 -62.23 -18.64 10.04
N LEU A 249 -62.36 -19.51 11.06
CA LEU A 249 -61.43 -19.57 12.17
C LEU A 249 -60.05 -20.09 11.74
N GLU A 250 -59.99 -21.03 10.80
CA GLU A 250 -58.75 -21.51 10.21
C GLU A 250 -58.08 -20.40 9.38
N GLU A 251 -58.83 -19.64 8.58
CA GLU A 251 -58.32 -18.47 7.87
C GLU A 251 -57.76 -17.42 8.83
N LEU A 252 -58.48 -17.10 9.92
CA LEU A 252 -58.01 -16.17 10.94
C LEU A 252 -56.76 -16.67 11.68
N ARG A 253 -56.58 -17.99 11.84
CA ARG A 253 -55.35 -18.58 12.38
C ARG A 253 -54.20 -18.38 11.40
N GLY A 254 -54.41 -18.66 10.11
CA GLY A 254 -53.42 -18.42 9.06
C GLY A 254 -52.97 -16.95 8.99
N ILE A 255 -53.90 -16.00 9.12
CA ILE A 255 -53.57 -14.56 9.16
C ILE A 255 -52.73 -14.21 10.39
N ARG A 256 -53.00 -14.81 11.56
CA ARG A 256 -52.19 -14.57 12.77
C ARG A 256 -50.79 -15.14 12.63
N GLU A 257 -50.64 -16.33 12.06
CA GLU A 257 -49.34 -16.94 11.79
C GLU A 257 -48.52 -16.05 10.84
N GLN A 258 -49.12 -15.58 9.74
CA GLN A 258 -48.48 -14.63 8.82
C GLN A 258 -48.06 -13.32 9.52
N ARG A 259 -48.92 -12.79 10.41
CA ARG A 259 -48.59 -11.58 11.18
C ARG A 259 -47.40 -11.83 12.12
N ASP A 260 -47.37 -12.98 12.79
CA ASP A 260 -46.30 -13.32 13.73
C ASP A 260 -44.98 -13.60 12.98
N GLU A 261 -45.04 -14.21 11.79
CA GLU A 261 -43.90 -14.32 10.87
C GLU A 261 -43.38 -12.96 10.43
N LEU A 262 -44.25 -12.05 9.98
CA LEU A 262 -43.87 -10.68 9.59
C LEU A 262 -43.29 -9.91 10.77
N ALA A 263 -43.84 -10.07 11.98
CA ALA A 263 -43.30 -9.47 13.18
C ALA A 263 -41.89 -9.99 13.49
N GLY A 264 -41.66 -11.30 13.34
CA GLY A 264 -40.34 -11.92 13.45
C GLY A 264 -39.34 -11.36 12.44
N LEU A 265 -39.75 -11.21 11.18
CA LEU A 265 -38.92 -10.60 10.12
C LEU A 265 -38.60 -9.13 10.41
N ILE A 266 -39.56 -8.35 10.93
CA ILE A 266 -39.33 -6.96 11.33
C ILE A 266 -38.31 -6.87 12.46
N GLU A 267 -38.41 -7.72 13.48
CA GLU A 267 -37.43 -7.74 14.58
C GLU A 267 -36.04 -8.18 14.10
N GLN A 268 -35.96 -9.17 13.20
CA GLN A 268 -34.69 -9.56 12.60
C GLN A 268 -34.07 -8.40 11.79
N LEU A 269 -34.86 -7.69 10.98
CA LEU A 269 -34.38 -6.53 10.23
C LEU A 269 -33.91 -5.40 11.16
N LYS A 270 -34.64 -5.13 12.25
CA LYS A 270 -34.21 -4.14 13.26
C LYS A 270 -32.89 -4.54 13.93
N ALA A 271 -32.72 -5.82 14.28
CA ALA A 271 -31.48 -6.31 14.86
C ALA A 271 -30.30 -6.11 13.89
N THR A 272 -30.47 -6.51 12.62
CA THR A 272 -29.43 -6.29 11.60
C THR A 272 -29.14 -4.81 11.36
N ALA A 273 -30.16 -3.94 11.38
CA ALA A 273 -29.97 -2.50 11.26
C ALA A 273 -29.15 -1.96 12.45
N GLY A 274 -29.44 -2.40 13.67
CA GLY A 274 -28.66 -2.07 14.87
C GLY A 274 -27.20 -2.53 14.78
N ASP A 275 -26.96 -3.73 14.26
CA ASP A 275 -25.59 -4.23 14.03
C ASP A 275 -24.85 -3.36 13.01
N THR A 276 -25.51 -2.97 11.90
CA THR A 276 -24.88 -2.05 10.93
C THR A 276 -24.61 -0.65 11.50
N GLU A 277 -25.43 -0.16 12.43
CA GLU A 277 -25.17 1.10 13.12
C GLU A 277 -23.97 0.99 14.08
N ASN A 278 -23.84 -0.14 14.78
CA ASN A 278 -22.67 -0.42 15.62
C ASN A 278 -21.39 -0.54 14.80
N GLU A 279 -21.43 -1.19 13.64
CA GLU A 279 -20.32 -1.25 12.69
C GLU A 279 -19.97 0.13 12.13
N LYS A 280 -20.95 0.97 11.79
CA LYS A 280 -20.71 2.36 11.38
C LYS A 280 -20.07 3.17 12.52
N ALA A 281 -20.50 2.97 13.76
CA ALA A 281 -19.92 3.64 14.92
C ALA A 281 -18.47 3.20 15.17
N SER A 282 -18.16 1.90 15.00
CA SER A 282 -16.80 1.37 15.15
C SER A 282 -15.87 1.87 14.03
N LEU A 283 -16.34 1.88 12.77
CA LEU A 283 -15.63 2.49 11.65
C LEU A 283 -15.41 3.99 11.88
N GLY A 284 -16.41 4.71 12.39
CA GLY A 284 -16.28 6.12 12.74
C GLY A 284 -15.30 6.37 13.89
N ALA A 285 -15.09 5.42 14.80
CA ALA A 285 -14.04 5.49 15.82
C ALA A 285 -12.65 5.23 15.23
N LEU A 286 -12.50 4.23 14.36
CA LEU A 286 -11.25 3.94 13.67
C LEU A 286 -10.81 5.10 12.76
N VAL A 287 -11.73 5.74 12.06
CA VAL A 287 -11.42 6.93 11.24
C VAL A 287 -10.87 8.06 12.11
N ARG A 288 -11.48 8.34 13.26
CA ARG A 288 -10.99 9.37 14.21
C ARG A 288 -9.63 9.01 14.80
N GLU A 289 -9.37 7.73 15.06
CA GLU A 289 -8.07 7.25 15.51
C GLU A 289 -7.00 7.40 14.42
N LEU A 290 -7.32 7.07 13.17
CA LEU A 290 -6.40 7.26 12.05
C LEU A 290 -6.13 8.75 11.77
N GLU A 291 -7.13 9.61 11.92
CA GLU A 291 -6.98 11.07 11.79
C GLU A 291 -6.06 11.63 12.88
N SER A 292 -6.24 11.24 14.14
CA SER A 292 -5.37 11.69 15.24
C SER A 292 -3.94 11.15 15.12
N ALA A 293 -3.78 9.91 14.66
CA ALA A 293 -2.47 9.34 14.36
C ALA A 293 -1.79 10.08 13.20
N ARG A 294 -2.54 10.44 12.14
CA ARG A 294 -2.04 11.24 11.02
C ARG A 294 -1.61 12.63 11.47
N GLU A 295 -2.39 13.29 12.33
CA GLU A 295 -2.04 14.60 12.90
C GLU A 295 -0.75 14.51 13.70
N THR A 296 -0.61 13.50 14.56
CA THR A 296 0.61 13.24 15.33
C THR A 296 1.83 13.06 14.43
N VAL A 297 1.75 12.18 13.44
CA VAL A 297 2.83 11.95 12.47
C VAL A 297 3.16 13.23 11.67
N SER A 298 2.15 14.03 11.35
CA SER A 298 2.37 15.30 10.64
C SER A 298 3.11 16.34 11.51
N ALA A 299 2.82 16.37 12.82
CA ALA A 299 3.49 17.22 13.79
C ALA A 299 4.96 16.78 13.98
N ASP A 300 5.20 15.49 14.17
CA ASP A 300 6.55 14.93 14.30
C ASP A 300 7.40 15.20 13.04
N LEU A 301 6.78 15.10 11.87
CA LEU A 301 7.43 15.40 10.60
C LEU A 301 7.76 16.89 10.46
N ALA A 302 6.94 17.79 10.99
CA ALA A 302 7.24 19.22 11.04
C ALA A 302 8.45 19.49 11.96
N VAL A 303 8.49 18.89 13.15
CA VAL A 303 9.63 18.99 14.08
C VAL A 303 10.91 18.47 13.44
N ALA A 304 10.87 17.30 12.79
CA ALA A 304 12.04 16.74 12.12
C ALA A 304 12.55 17.64 10.97
N ARG A 305 11.65 18.32 10.24
CA ARG A 305 12.04 19.29 9.20
C ARG A 305 12.72 20.52 9.79
N GLU A 306 12.24 21.02 10.93
CA GLU A 306 12.88 22.14 11.63
C GLU A 306 14.27 21.76 12.16
N GLU A 307 14.42 20.54 12.69
CA GLU A 307 15.71 19.99 13.11
C GLU A 307 16.70 19.86 11.94
N ILE A 308 16.25 19.34 10.79
CA ILE A 308 17.09 19.28 9.57
C ILE A 308 17.52 20.68 9.16
N ALA A 309 16.58 21.64 9.07
CA ALA A 309 16.91 23.01 8.70
C ALA A 309 17.87 23.69 9.70
N ARG A 310 17.82 23.30 10.98
CA ARG A 310 18.78 23.75 11.99
C ARG A 310 20.16 23.14 11.76
N LEU A 311 20.24 21.83 11.56
CA LEU A 311 21.50 21.15 11.31
C LEU A 311 22.17 21.64 10.02
N GLU A 312 21.41 21.92 8.96
CA GLU A 312 21.94 22.53 7.73
C GLU A 312 22.55 23.92 7.99
N ARG A 313 21.91 24.75 8.82
CA ARG A 313 22.47 26.05 9.23
C ARG A 313 23.75 25.89 10.04
N ASP A 314 23.79 24.94 10.97
CA ASP A 314 24.97 24.65 11.80
C ASP A 314 26.14 24.15 10.93
N VAL A 315 25.88 23.26 9.96
CA VAL A 315 26.88 22.79 8.99
C VAL A 315 27.40 23.94 8.14
N ALA A 316 26.52 24.78 7.58
CA ALA A 316 26.91 25.93 6.79
C ALA A 316 27.72 26.98 7.59
N GLU A 317 27.49 27.09 8.90
CA GLU A 317 28.33 27.92 9.79
C GLU A 317 29.71 27.30 10.03
N ARG A 318 29.77 25.98 10.25
CA ARG A 318 31.05 25.27 10.41
C ARG A 318 31.90 25.31 9.13
N ASP A 319 31.29 25.17 7.97
CA ASP A 319 31.99 25.27 6.69
C ASP A 319 32.59 26.67 6.49
N ARG A 320 31.82 27.73 6.77
CA ARG A 320 32.32 29.10 6.76
C ARG A 320 33.50 29.30 7.72
N SER A 321 33.39 28.78 8.94
CA SER A 321 34.48 28.86 9.93
C SER A 321 35.74 28.10 9.49
N LEU A 322 35.58 26.94 8.85
CA LEU A 322 36.70 26.19 8.29
C LEU A 322 37.38 26.92 7.13
N ASP A 323 36.61 27.57 6.27
CA ASP A 323 37.15 28.34 5.15
C ASP A 323 37.87 29.61 5.62
N GLU A 324 37.33 30.31 6.63
CA GLU A 324 38.03 31.42 7.28
C GLU A 324 39.36 30.94 7.90
N ALA A 325 39.34 29.83 8.64
CA ALA A 325 40.55 29.25 9.23
C ALA A 325 41.59 28.83 8.17
N ARG A 326 41.14 28.30 7.02
CA ARG A 326 42.01 27.96 5.87
C ARG A 326 42.61 29.21 5.25
N GLN A 327 41.82 30.27 5.05
CA GLN A 327 42.31 31.54 4.51
C GLN A 327 43.34 32.19 5.45
N ASP A 328 43.09 32.16 6.75
CA ASP A 328 44.03 32.67 7.76
C ASP A 328 45.33 31.86 7.81
N ALA A 329 45.22 30.52 7.73
CA ALA A 329 46.40 29.66 7.64
C ALA A 329 47.21 29.94 6.36
N ALA A 330 46.53 30.11 5.22
CA ALA A 330 47.17 30.46 3.96
C ALA A 330 47.91 31.80 4.04
N LYS A 331 47.27 32.84 4.60
CA LYS A 331 47.89 34.16 4.85
C LYS A 331 49.13 34.04 5.74
N ARG A 332 49.07 33.24 6.81
CA ARG A 332 50.24 33.02 7.70
C ARG A 332 51.40 32.38 6.94
N VAL A 333 51.14 31.33 6.17
CA VAL A 333 52.16 30.67 5.35
C VAL A 333 52.77 31.64 4.32
N GLU A 334 51.94 32.48 3.69
CA GLU A 334 52.43 33.50 2.75
C GLU A 334 53.31 34.54 3.46
N THR A 335 52.89 35.04 4.63
CA THR A 335 53.73 35.96 5.42
C THR A 335 55.05 35.34 5.86
N GLU A 336 55.06 34.07 6.26
CA GLU A 336 56.30 33.34 6.61
C GLU A 336 57.19 33.10 5.38
N ARG A 337 56.61 32.84 4.21
CA ARG A 337 57.36 32.75 2.94
C ARG A 337 57.97 34.09 2.55
N ALA A 338 57.25 35.19 2.74
CA ALA A 338 57.77 36.53 2.49
C ALA A 338 58.94 36.85 3.43
N THR A 339 58.80 36.61 4.74
CA THR A 339 59.87 36.86 5.71
C THR A 339 61.08 35.95 5.49
N THR A 340 60.88 34.67 5.15
CA THR A 340 62.00 33.78 4.81
C THR A 340 62.71 34.22 3.54
N THR A 341 61.98 34.66 2.51
CA THR A 341 62.58 35.22 1.29
C THR A 341 63.41 36.47 1.59
N GLU A 342 62.91 37.36 2.46
CA GLU A 342 63.64 38.55 2.91
C GLU A 342 64.89 38.20 3.73
N VAL A 343 64.82 37.19 4.61
CA VAL A 343 66.00 36.71 5.34
C VAL A 343 67.04 36.13 4.37
N HIS A 344 66.61 35.37 3.35
CA HIS A 344 67.52 34.83 2.33
C HIS A 344 68.17 35.94 1.49
N SER A 345 67.43 36.99 1.12
CA SER A 345 68.01 38.12 0.38
C SER A 345 69.02 38.89 1.24
N ARG A 346 68.70 39.18 2.50
CA ARG A 346 69.64 39.81 3.45
C ARG A 346 70.89 38.95 3.68
N LEU A 347 70.73 37.63 3.81
CA LEU A 347 71.87 36.71 3.95
C LEU A 347 72.74 36.69 2.68
N ALA A 348 72.12 36.76 1.49
CA ALA A 348 72.86 36.85 0.23
C ALA A 348 73.66 38.15 0.15
N THR A 349 73.06 39.30 0.48
CA THR A 349 73.76 40.60 0.53
C THR A 349 74.90 40.57 1.55
N ALA A 350 74.66 40.07 2.76
CA ALA A 350 75.69 39.97 3.80
C ALA A 350 76.85 39.06 3.38
N ARG A 351 76.57 37.96 2.66
CA ARG A 351 77.61 37.10 2.07
C ARG A 351 78.42 37.81 1.00
N GLU A 352 77.76 38.58 0.13
CA GLU A 352 78.44 39.37 -0.91
C GLU A 352 79.33 40.45 -0.30
N GLU A 353 78.85 41.16 0.72
CA GLU A 353 79.62 42.16 1.47
C GLU A 353 80.82 41.51 2.18
N ALA A 354 80.62 40.39 2.87
CA ALA A 354 81.71 39.65 3.51
C ALA A 354 82.73 39.13 2.48
N GLN A 355 82.29 38.70 1.30
CA GLN A 355 83.20 38.31 0.22
C GLN A 355 83.99 39.52 -0.30
N LYS A 356 83.37 40.69 -0.43
CA LYS A 356 84.04 41.94 -0.82
C LYS A 356 85.09 42.37 0.21
N THR A 357 84.78 42.31 1.50
CA THR A 357 85.74 42.65 2.56
C THR A 357 86.91 41.66 2.57
N LEU A 358 86.65 40.36 2.41
CA LEU A 358 87.71 39.35 2.31
C LEU A 358 88.63 39.58 1.09
N VAL A 359 88.06 39.96 -0.06
CA VAL A 359 88.86 40.29 -1.26
C VAL A 359 89.66 41.59 -1.05
N ALA A 360 89.09 42.60 -0.38
CA ALA A 360 89.80 43.84 -0.06
C ALA A 360 90.95 43.60 0.93
N GLU A 361 90.70 42.87 2.02
CA GLU A 361 91.74 42.46 2.97
C GLU A 361 92.82 41.63 2.28
N ALA A 362 92.46 40.70 1.38
CA ALA A 362 93.43 39.94 0.61
C ALA A 362 94.32 40.87 -0.25
N ALA A 363 93.72 41.84 -0.96
CA ALA A 363 94.44 42.82 -1.75
C ALA A 363 95.37 43.71 -0.89
N GLU A 364 94.92 44.14 0.29
CA GLU A 364 95.75 44.87 1.25
C GLU A 364 96.91 44.01 1.75
N THR A 365 96.69 42.72 2.03
CA THR A 365 97.78 41.83 2.44
C THR A 365 98.78 41.57 1.31
N GLU A 366 98.34 41.53 0.05
CA GLU A 366 99.22 41.47 -1.11
C GLU A 366 100.01 42.77 -1.27
N GLN A 367 99.38 43.93 -1.09
CA GLN A 367 100.05 45.23 -1.10
C GLN A 367 101.11 45.32 0.02
N LEU A 368 100.78 44.94 1.25
CA LEU A 368 101.73 44.93 2.37
C LEU A 368 102.89 43.95 2.12
N ARG A 369 102.64 42.80 1.48
CA ARG A 369 103.72 41.89 1.07
C ARG A 369 104.64 42.52 0.03
N ALA A 370 104.08 43.20 -0.97
CA ALA A 370 104.86 43.91 -1.99
C ALA A 370 105.68 45.05 -1.38
N GLU A 371 105.09 45.84 -0.47
CA GLU A 371 105.79 46.90 0.26
C GLU A 371 106.92 46.34 1.14
N LEU A 372 106.70 45.23 1.84
CA LEU A 372 107.74 44.55 2.62
C LEU A 372 108.86 43.98 1.75
N GLU A 373 108.53 43.42 0.58
CA GLU A 373 109.52 42.92 -0.37
C GLU A 373 110.35 44.07 -0.96
N GLN A 374 109.71 45.19 -1.29
CA GLN A 374 110.38 46.41 -1.73
C GLN A 374 111.29 46.98 -0.64
N ALA A 375 110.81 47.12 0.59
CA ALA A 375 111.58 47.60 1.72
C ALA A 375 112.79 46.69 1.98
N ARG A 376 112.61 45.36 1.89
CA ARG A 376 113.71 44.40 1.99
C ARG A 376 114.73 44.61 0.87
N ALA A 377 114.30 44.81 -0.37
CA ALA A 377 115.19 45.09 -1.50
C ALA A 377 115.94 46.43 -1.35
N ASP A 378 115.29 47.46 -0.77
CA ASP A 378 115.92 48.74 -0.44
C ASP A 378 116.99 48.57 0.66
N PHE A 379 116.68 47.83 1.73
CA PHE A 379 117.64 47.51 2.80
C PHE A 379 118.82 46.67 2.29
N GLU A 380 118.56 45.68 1.42
CA GLU A 380 119.61 44.88 0.80
C GLU A 380 120.52 45.75 -0.10
N ARG A 381 119.95 46.74 -0.81
CA ARG A 381 120.72 47.74 -1.56
C ARG A 381 121.53 48.66 -0.66
N GLN A 382 120.97 49.15 0.44
CA GLN A 382 121.68 49.97 1.43
C GLN A 382 122.82 49.20 2.07
N LEU A 383 122.59 47.96 2.53
CA LEU A 383 123.64 47.09 3.06
C LEU A 383 124.70 46.79 2.00
N GLY A 384 124.32 46.65 0.73
CA GLY A 384 125.25 46.53 -0.39
C GLY A 384 126.14 47.76 -0.55
N ALA A 385 125.54 48.96 -0.48
CA ALA A 385 126.25 50.24 -0.54
C ALA A 385 127.17 50.44 0.68
N GLU A 386 126.68 50.20 1.90
CA GLU A 386 127.49 50.25 3.12
C GLU A 386 128.65 49.24 3.07
N ARG A 387 128.42 48.02 2.58
CA ARG A 387 129.50 47.03 2.40
C ARG A 387 130.52 47.49 1.36
N ALA A 388 130.08 48.14 0.28
CA ALA A 388 130.97 48.71 -0.72
C ALA A 388 131.78 49.89 -0.16
N GLU A 389 131.15 50.76 0.65
CA GLU A 389 131.82 51.85 1.36
C GLU A 389 132.81 51.32 2.41
N VAL A 390 132.44 50.32 3.21
CA VAL A 390 133.35 49.68 4.15
C VAL A 390 134.51 49.00 3.43
N ALA A 391 134.25 48.34 2.29
CA ALA A 391 135.33 47.78 1.47
C ALA A 391 136.28 48.87 0.97
N ARG A 392 135.74 50.00 0.49
CA ARG A 392 136.51 51.18 0.07
C ARG A 392 137.30 51.79 1.22
N LEU A 393 136.68 52.01 2.38
CA LEU A 393 137.33 52.55 3.58
C LEU A 393 138.40 51.59 4.12
N ARG A 394 138.19 50.28 3.99
CA ARG A 394 139.20 49.27 4.37
C ARG A 394 140.38 49.28 3.42
N GLU A 395 140.14 49.44 2.12
CA GLU A 395 141.18 49.64 1.12
C GLU A 395 141.93 50.96 1.36
N GLU A 396 141.22 52.04 1.69
CA GLU A 396 141.78 53.33 2.04
C GLU A 396 142.62 53.26 3.32
N LEU A 397 142.17 52.54 4.36
CA LEU A 397 142.93 52.26 5.59
C LEU A 397 144.15 51.37 5.35
N LEU A 398 144.06 50.39 4.44
CA LEU A 398 145.22 49.56 4.05
C LEU A 398 146.24 50.37 3.22
N SER A 399 145.78 51.39 2.50
CA SER A 399 146.63 52.31 1.73
C SER A 399 147.19 53.47 2.55
N SER A 400 146.55 53.82 3.67
CA SER A 400 147.06 54.79 4.64
C SER A 400 148.18 54.13 5.44
N GLU A 401 149.44 54.38 5.07
CA GLU A 401 150.58 54.09 5.92
C GLU A 401 150.37 54.74 7.29
N VAL A 402 150.13 53.90 8.32
CA VAL A 402 149.96 54.34 9.70
C VAL A 402 151.34 54.51 10.33
N ASP A 403 151.61 55.76 10.70
CA ASP A 403 152.68 56.23 11.56
C ASP A 403 152.60 55.54 12.94
N GLU A 404 153.70 54.95 13.42
CA GLU A 404 153.80 54.04 14.59
C GLU A 404 153.44 54.69 15.95
N GLY A 405 152.93 55.92 15.99
CA GLY A 405 152.50 56.63 17.20
C GLY A 405 151.02 56.50 17.61
N ALA A 406 150.18 55.85 16.80
CA ALA A 406 148.71 55.88 16.95
C ALA A 406 148.07 54.67 17.66
N GLU A 407 148.86 53.75 18.25
CA GLU A 407 148.38 52.47 18.81
C GLU A 407 147.57 52.60 20.12
N GLU A 408 147.81 53.63 20.94
CA GLU A 408 147.08 53.80 22.22
C GLU A 408 145.72 54.52 22.06
N ALA A 409 145.60 55.40 21.07
CA ALA A 409 144.35 56.07 20.74
C ALA A 409 143.37 55.10 20.06
N SER A 410 143.88 54.25 19.16
CA SER A 410 143.11 53.21 18.49
C SER A 410 142.66 52.09 19.45
N ARG A 411 143.46 51.71 20.46
CA ARG A 411 142.99 50.81 21.54
C ARG A 411 141.83 51.38 22.35
N ARG A 412 141.89 52.65 22.77
CA ARG A 412 140.78 53.31 23.49
C ARG A 412 139.52 53.46 22.62
N MET A 413 139.69 53.65 21.32
CA MET A 413 138.59 53.69 20.36
C MET A 413 137.96 52.32 20.17
N VAL A 414 138.77 51.25 20.03
CA VAL A 414 138.26 49.87 19.93
C VAL A 414 137.53 49.45 21.21
N GLU A 415 138.01 49.80 22.40
CA GLU A 415 137.28 49.54 23.66
C GLU A 415 135.96 50.32 23.78
N ARG A 416 135.90 51.54 23.24
CA ARG A 416 134.65 52.31 23.19
C ARG A 416 133.67 51.64 22.24
N ILE A 417 134.14 51.25 21.05
CA ILE A 417 133.35 50.54 20.05
C ILE A 417 132.84 49.21 20.62
N THR A 418 133.65 48.43 21.33
CA THR A 418 133.19 47.16 21.92
C THR A 418 132.14 47.37 23.01
N ARG A 419 132.29 48.39 23.87
CA ARG A 419 131.25 48.72 24.87
C ARG A 419 129.95 49.21 24.24
N ASP A 420 130.04 50.03 23.20
CA ASP A 420 128.83 50.50 22.51
C ASP A 420 128.15 49.36 21.75
N LEU A 421 128.91 48.44 21.15
CA LEU A 421 128.40 47.24 20.49
C LEU A 421 127.80 46.23 21.50
N GLU A 422 128.34 46.15 22.73
CA GLU A 422 127.73 45.39 23.83
C GLU A 422 126.43 46.02 24.33
N ARG A 423 126.36 47.37 24.42
CA ARG A 423 125.12 48.08 24.73
C ARG A 423 124.06 47.85 23.65
N GLU A 424 124.43 47.92 22.38
CA GLU A 424 123.50 47.64 21.26
C GLU A 424 123.03 46.18 21.25
N ARG A 425 123.89 45.23 21.61
CA ARG A 425 123.49 43.83 21.79
C ARG A 425 122.59 43.63 23.01
N ALA A 426 122.73 44.43 24.06
CA ALA A 426 121.85 44.39 25.22
C ALA A 426 120.47 44.99 24.88
N THR A 427 120.42 46.13 24.17
CA THR A 427 119.17 46.74 23.72
C THR A 427 118.45 45.85 22.69
N SER A 428 119.17 45.24 21.75
CA SER A 428 118.60 44.28 20.79
C SER A 428 117.98 43.06 21.48
N ARG A 429 118.61 42.56 22.56
CA ARG A 429 118.03 41.48 23.38
C ARG A 429 116.79 41.93 24.14
N SER A 430 116.74 43.19 24.59
CA SER A 430 115.54 43.77 25.22
C SER A 430 114.38 43.87 24.24
N LEU A 431 114.61 44.49 23.08
CA LEU A 431 113.60 44.64 22.02
C LEU A 431 113.07 43.29 21.53
N LYS A 432 113.94 42.27 21.46
CA LYS A 432 113.52 40.91 21.12
C LYS A 432 112.58 40.31 22.16
N ARG A 433 112.86 40.51 23.45
CA ARG A 433 111.96 40.06 24.53
C ARG A 433 110.62 40.79 24.48
N GLU A 434 110.64 42.11 24.24
CA GLU A 434 109.43 42.91 24.07
C GLU A 434 108.56 42.42 22.90
N LEU A 435 109.18 42.12 21.75
CA LEU A 435 108.49 41.52 20.60
C LEU A 435 107.88 40.15 20.93
N ASP A 436 108.59 39.31 21.69
CA ASP A 436 108.08 37.99 22.10
C ASP A 436 106.89 38.13 23.07
N THR A 437 106.91 39.10 24.00
CA THR A 437 105.75 39.43 24.84
C THR A 437 104.56 39.97 24.02
N LEU A 438 104.78 40.88 23.07
CA LEU A 438 103.68 41.37 22.22
C LEU A 438 103.06 40.25 21.37
N ARG A 439 103.87 39.28 20.93
CA ARG A 439 103.39 38.07 20.24
C ARG A 439 102.61 37.14 21.16
N SER A 440 103.02 36.96 22.42
CA SER A 440 102.23 36.16 23.37
C SER A 440 100.89 36.82 23.68
N ASP A 441 100.87 38.14 23.86
CA ASP A 441 99.65 38.89 24.20
C ASP A 441 98.64 38.87 23.04
N THR A 442 99.12 39.03 21.80
CA THR A 442 98.25 38.90 20.62
C THR A 442 97.74 37.47 20.42
N ALA A 443 98.52 36.44 20.77
CA ALA A 443 98.04 35.06 20.76
C ALA A 443 96.97 34.80 21.83
N GLU A 444 97.11 35.36 23.03
CA GLU A 444 96.09 35.29 24.08
C GLU A 444 94.80 36.03 23.69
N GLN A 445 94.89 37.22 23.10
CA GLN A 445 93.72 37.94 22.60
C GLN A 445 92.96 37.14 21.53
N ARG A 446 93.66 36.48 20.59
CA ARG A 446 93.02 35.60 19.61
C ARG A 446 92.33 34.41 20.25
N ARG A 447 92.91 33.82 21.30
CA ARG A 447 92.27 32.74 22.08
C ARG A 447 91.04 33.23 22.83
N GLN A 448 91.09 34.41 23.43
CA GLN A 448 89.95 35.00 24.13
C GLN A 448 88.80 35.35 23.18
N LEU A 449 89.10 35.93 22.02
CA LEU A 449 88.11 36.21 20.97
C LEU A 449 87.50 34.93 20.37
N SER A 450 88.30 33.89 20.19
CA SER A 450 87.80 32.58 19.73
C SER A 450 86.95 31.87 20.79
N ALA A 451 87.31 32.01 22.07
CA ALA A 451 86.54 31.45 23.18
C ALA A 451 85.21 32.19 23.38
N SER A 452 85.18 33.51 23.19
CA SER A 452 83.94 34.30 23.29
C SER A 452 82.97 34.05 22.13
N THR A 453 83.48 33.81 20.91
CA THR A 453 82.65 33.41 19.76
C THR A 453 82.15 31.96 19.86
N ALA A 454 82.99 31.02 20.32
CA ALA A 454 82.58 29.62 20.49
C ALA A 454 81.55 29.39 21.61
N ASN A 455 81.58 30.21 22.67
CA ASN A 455 80.63 30.13 23.78
C ASN A 455 79.32 30.89 23.54
N GLY A 456 79.11 31.50 22.36
CA GLY A 456 77.84 32.17 22.04
C GLY A 456 77.51 33.37 22.93
N THR A 457 78.48 33.92 23.65
CA THR A 457 78.33 35.11 24.52
C THR A 457 78.95 36.34 23.89
N LEU A 458 78.74 36.56 22.59
CA LEU A 458 78.75 37.93 22.09
C LEU A 458 77.50 38.59 22.66
N ALA A 459 77.68 39.24 23.81
CA ALA A 459 76.82 40.33 24.22
C ALA A 459 76.86 41.35 23.08
N MET A 460 75.85 41.30 22.21
CA MET A 460 75.55 42.39 21.31
C MET A 460 75.30 43.60 22.21
N ASP A 461 76.21 44.57 22.16
CA ASP A 461 76.02 45.88 22.75
C ASP A 461 74.93 46.57 21.91
N GLU A 462 73.70 46.42 22.38
CA GLU A 462 72.47 46.87 21.76
C GLU A 462 72.28 48.38 22.06
N PRO A 463 72.12 49.25 21.05
CA PRO A 463 71.95 50.68 21.28
C PRO A 463 70.62 50.95 22.03
N PRO A 464 70.55 52.01 22.86
CA PRO A 464 69.40 52.23 23.72
C PRO A 464 68.17 52.71 22.94
N ALA A 465 67.04 52.10 23.28
CA ALA A 465 65.66 52.53 23.04
C ALA A 465 65.01 52.24 21.67
N ARG A 466 64.26 51.13 21.63
CA ARG A 466 62.79 51.19 21.50
C ARG A 466 62.16 49.96 22.15
N SER A 467 61.34 50.21 23.16
CA SER A 467 60.51 49.22 23.86
C SER A 467 59.48 48.60 22.91
N VAL A 468 59.89 47.57 22.17
CA VAL A 468 58.95 46.66 21.55
C VAL A 468 58.52 45.68 22.63
N ARG A 469 57.34 45.94 23.22
CA ARG A 469 56.57 44.94 23.97
C ARG A 469 56.55 43.66 23.14
N THR A 470 57.24 42.64 23.62
CA THR A 470 56.97 41.28 23.20
C THR A 470 55.52 40.99 23.58
N PRO A 471 54.66 40.56 22.63
CA PRO A 471 53.35 40.08 23.00
C PRO A 471 53.55 38.79 23.81
N GLU A 472 52.95 38.72 25.01
CA GLU A 472 52.93 37.59 25.96
C GLU A 472 52.39 36.26 25.38
N GLY A 473 52.24 36.15 24.06
CA GLY A 473 51.66 35.01 23.35
C GLY A 473 52.64 33.95 22.86
N THR A 474 53.96 34.18 22.85
CA THR A 474 54.93 33.21 22.29
C THR A 474 55.44 32.21 23.33
N GLN A 475 55.63 32.61 24.58
CA GLN A 475 55.96 31.67 25.66
C GLN A 475 54.77 30.75 25.99
N ARG A 476 53.53 31.25 25.96
CA ARG A 476 52.32 30.40 26.05
C ARG A 476 52.17 29.44 24.86
N ARG A 477 52.71 29.74 23.67
CA ARG A 477 52.66 28.83 22.51
C ARG A 477 53.69 27.71 22.59
N VAL A 478 54.87 27.96 23.14
CA VAL A 478 55.88 26.90 23.35
C VAL A 478 55.49 26.00 24.52
N GLU A 479 54.87 26.56 25.57
CA GLU A 479 54.26 25.75 26.65
C GLU A 479 52.98 25.04 26.21
N ALA A 480 52.14 25.62 25.34
CA ALA A 480 51.00 24.94 24.74
C ALA A 480 51.43 23.82 23.76
N ALA A 481 52.47 24.03 22.96
CA ALA A 481 53.01 22.99 22.08
C ALA A 481 53.64 21.83 22.88
N ARG A 482 54.31 22.13 24.01
CA ARG A 482 54.89 21.11 24.90
C ARG A 482 53.83 20.43 25.79
N ALA A 483 52.72 21.10 26.11
CA ALA A 483 51.55 20.51 26.76
C ALA A 483 50.72 19.63 25.81
N HIS A 484 50.68 19.94 24.51
CA HIS A 484 49.99 19.11 23.50
C HIS A 484 50.80 17.86 23.08
N ALA A 485 52.12 17.88 23.16
CA ALA A 485 52.95 16.70 22.86
C ALA A 485 52.93 15.61 23.95
N SER A 486 52.46 15.93 25.17
CA SER A 486 52.30 14.98 26.28
C SER A 486 50.84 14.58 26.56
N GLN A 487 49.89 15.14 25.80
CA GLN A 487 48.53 14.61 25.75
C GLN A 487 48.54 13.27 25.02
N ARG A 488 48.76 12.21 25.81
CA ARG A 488 48.32 10.85 25.49
C ARG A 488 46.98 10.95 24.79
N VAL A 489 46.91 10.36 23.59
CA VAL A 489 45.69 10.07 22.84
C VAL A 489 44.53 9.93 23.82
N PRO A 490 43.55 10.85 23.83
CA PRO A 490 42.40 10.70 24.69
C PRO A 490 41.76 9.37 24.28
N LYS A 491 41.83 8.38 25.17
CA LYS A 491 40.92 7.24 25.16
C LYS A 491 39.54 7.83 25.43
N VAL A 492 38.94 8.44 24.41
CA VAL A 492 37.52 8.71 24.39
C VAL A 492 36.89 7.32 24.44
N PRO A 493 36.24 6.91 25.54
CA PRO A 493 35.47 5.67 25.50
C PRO A 493 34.49 5.86 24.34
N PRO A 494 34.45 4.94 23.36
CA PRO A 494 33.54 5.08 22.23
C PRO A 494 32.16 5.27 22.83
N SER A 495 31.50 6.37 22.45
CA SER A 495 30.13 6.59 22.88
C SER A 495 29.34 5.34 22.50
N PRO A 496 28.44 4.83 23.37
CA PRO A 496 27.67 3.63 23.07
C PRO A 496 26.92 3.77 21.73
N TYR A 497 26.59 5.00 21.34
CA TYR A 497 26.02 5.36 20.05
C TYR A 497 26.97 5.15 18.85
N ALA A 498 28.27 5.45 18.98
CA ALA A 498 29.23 5.20 17.90
C ALA A 498 29.42 3.70 17.62
N LEU A 499 29.44 2.87 18.67
CA LEU A 499 29.47 1.41 18.52
C LEU A 499 28.20 0.87 17.87
N TRP A 500 27.04 1.41 18.23
CA TRP A 500 25.76 1.06 17.58
C TRP A 500 25.72 1.51 16.11
N ALA A 501 26.21 2.70 15.80
CA ALA A 501 26.29 3.19 14.42
C ALA A 501 27.20 2.31 13.55
N VAL A 502 28.38 1.93 14.05
CA VAL A 502 29.29 1.02 13.33
C VAL A 502 28.67 -0.36 13.13
N ARG A 503 27.97 -0.91 14.14
CA ARG A 503 27.25 -2.18 14.00
C ARG A 503 26.13 -2.11 12.98
N LEU A 504 25.39 -1.01 12.94
CA LEU A 504 24.29 -0.80 12.00
C LEU A 504 24.79 -0.62 10.56
N VAL A 505 25.91 0.10 10.38
CA VAL A 505 26.58 0.19 9.07
C VAL A 505 27.12 -1.19 8.63
N ALA A 506 27.72 -1.96 9.54
CA ALA A 506 28.21 -3.30 9.24
C ALA A 506 27.09 -4.26 8.83
N THR A 507 25.94 -4.27 9.54
CA THR A 507 24.80 -5.13 9.18
C THR A 507 24.19 -4.74 7.84
N VAL A 508 24.06 -3.45 7.55
CA VAL A 508 23.59 -2.96 6.24
C VAL A 508 24.56 -3.38 5.12
N THR A 509 25.87 -3.30 5.36
CA THR A 509 26.89 -3.69 4.36
C THR A 509 26.86 -5.19 4.07
N VAL A 510 26.71 -6.03 5.10
CA VAL A 510 26.57 -7.49 4.94
C VAL A 510 25.29 -7.85 4.19
N ALA A 511 24.17 -7.19 4.50
CA ALA A 511 22.91 -7.38 3.78
C ALA A 511 23.04 -6.99 2.29
N ALA A 512 23.69 -5.87 2.00
CA ALA A 512 23.96 -5.44 0.62
C ALA A 512 24.85 -6.44 -0.14
N LEU A 513 25.89 -6.97 0.50
CA LEU A 513 26.76 -8.00 -0.09
C LEU A 513 26.01 -9.32 -0.33
N LEU A 514 25.10 -9.74 0.57
CA LEU A 514 24.26 -10.92 0.35
C LEU A 514 23.30 -10.73 -0.82
N ILE A 515 22.68 -9.55 -0.95
CA ILE A 515 21.83 -9.23 -2.09
C ILE A 515 22.65 -9.28 -3.39
N LEU A 516 23.84 -8.68 -3.41
CA LEU A 516 24.75 -8.71 -4.56
C LEU A 516 25.15 -10.15 -4.92
N LEU A 517 25.45 -10.98 -3.92
CA LEU A 517 25.78 -12.40 -4.11
C LEU A 517 24.61 -13.17 -4.74
N VAL A 518 23.38 -12.96 -4.26
CA VAL A 518 22.17 -13.60 -4.83
C VAL A 518 21.96 -13.16 -6.27
N VAL A 519 22.16 -11.87 -6.58
CA VAL A 519 22.09 -11.36 -7.96
C VAL A 519 23.15 -12.03 -8.84
N LEU A 520 24.38 -12.18 -8.34
CA LEU A 520 25.49 -12.77 -9.09
C LEU A 520 25.29 -14.28 -9.32
N VAL A 521 24.80 -15.03 -8.32
CA VAL A 521 24.42 -16.44 -8.48
C VAL A 521 23.33 -16.58 -9.54
N LYS A 522 22.28 -15.73 -9.50
CA LYS A 522 21.23 -15.76 -10.51
C LYS A 522 21.71 -15.45 -11.92
N LEU A 523 22.78 -14.67 -12.06
CA LEU A 523 23.42 -14.33 -13.34
C LEU A 523 24.31 -15.46 -13.88
N VAL A 524 24.78 -16.37 -13.03
CA VAL A 524 25.63 -17.51 -13.42
C VAL A 524 24.80 -18.78 -13.66
N THR A 525 23.69 -18.95 -12.94
CA THR A 525 22.83 -20.14 -13.06
C THR A 525 21.63 -20.00 -14.00
N GLY A 526 21.36 -18.78 -14.49
CA GLY A 526 20.34 -18.51 -15.51
C GLY A 526 21.00 -17.98 -16.76
#